data_AF-A0A4U9WK08-F1
#
_entry.id   AF-A0A4U9WK08-F1
#
_cell.length_a   1.000
_cell.length_b   1.000
_cell.length_c   1.000
_cell.angle_alpha   90.00
_cell.angle_beta   90.00
_cell.angle_gamma   90.00
#
_symmetry.space_group_name_H-M   'P 1'
#
loop_
_entity.id
_entity.type
_entity.pdbx_description
1 polymer ?
#
loop_
_entity_poly.entity_id
_entity_poly.type
_entity_poly.pdbx_seq_one_letter_code
_entity_poly.pdbx_strand_id
1 'polypeptide(L)'
;MLALQQDGFLALRLPDGTEAYSRNGSIQISSTGQLMVQGVPLMGDGGPIEAPPQAELTLAADGTISALNPGDPPNTISQIGRLKLVKADAREVVRGDDGLFHLTAEAQQQRGNQLPNDPDVRIMPGVLEGSNVKPLETMVDMIANARRFEMQMKVIHSVDENAQRANSLLSMS
;
A
#
# COMPACT_ATOMS: atom_id res chain seq x y z
N MET A 1 -13.44 -0.59 -5.58
CA MET A 1 -13.33 -1.23 -4.24
C MET A 1 -13.74 -2.70 -4.36
N LEU A 2 -12.91 -3.63 -3.87
CA LEU A 2 -13.19 -5.08 -3.91
C LEU A 2 -13.87 -5.54 -2.62
N ALA A 3 -14.78 -6.51 -2.72
CA ALA A 3 -15.37 -7.20 -1.58
C ALA A 3 -14.93 -8.67 -1.56
N LEU A 4 -14.52 -9.16 -0.40
CA LEU A 4 -14.13 -10.56 -0.17
C LEU A 4 -15.25 -11.30 0.57
N GLN A 5 -15.31 -12.63 0.40
CA GLN A 5 -16.15 -13.49 1.24
C GLN A 5 -15.79 -13.38 2.73
N GLN A 6 -16.71 -13.76 3.62
CA GLN A 6 -16.60 -13.52 5.07
C GLN A 6 -15.34 -14.09 5.73
N ASP A 7 -14.67 -15.07 5.13
CA ASP A 7 -13.45 -15.69 5.66
C ASP A 7 -12.22 -15.49 4.77
N GLY A 8 -12.35 -14.67 3.72
CA GLY A 8 -11.28 -14.41 2.75
C GLY A 8 -10.44 -13.20 3.12
N PHE A 9 -9.13 -13.30 2.92
CA PHE A 9 -8.17 -12.22 3.11
C PHE A 9 -7.20 -12.11 1.92
N LEU A 10 -6.73 -10.88 1.68
CA LEU A 10 -5.60 -10.58 0.81
C LEU A 10 -4.30 -10.74 1.60
N ALA A 11 -3.33 -11.46 1.04
CA ALA A 11 -2.00 -11.54 1.61
C ALA A 11 -1.16 -10.30 1.25
N LEU A 12 -0.47 -9.75 2.24
CA LEU A 12 0.38 -8.57 2.16
C LEU A 12 1.76 -8.94 2.70
N ARG A 13 2.80 -8.30 2.17
CA ARG A 13 4.16 -8.50 2.67
C ARG A 13 4.64 -7.28 3.43
N LEU A 14 4.85 -7.46 4.73
CA LEU A 14 5.41 -6.44 5.58
C LEU A 14 6.89 -6.18 5.25
N PRO A 15 7.43 -5.00 5.61
CA PRO A 15 8.84 -4.67 5.40
C PRO A 15 9.82 -5.60 6.15
N ASP A 16 9.36 -6.23 7.24
CA ASP A 16 10.14 -7.20 8.01
C ASP A 16 10.20 -8.59 7.34
N GLY A 17 9.51 -8.78 6.21
CA GLY A 17 9.44 -10.04 5.47
C GLY A 17 8.33 -10.98 5.92
N THR A 18 7.56 -10.62 6.96
CA THR A 18 6.41 -11.41 7.40
C THR A 18 5.18 -11.17 6.52
N GLU A 19 4.26 -12.13 6.52
CA GLU A 19 2.97 -11.97 5.85
C GLU A 19 1.92 -11.42 6.82
N ALA A 20 1.23 -10.38 6.37
CA ALA A 20 0.05 -9.84 7.00
C ALA A 20 -1.15 -10.02 6.08
N TYR A 21 -2.35 -9.86 6.61
CA TYR A 21 -3.59 -10.14 5.93
C TYR A 21 -4.53 -8.94 5.99
N SER A 22 -5.29 -8.67 4.93
CA SER A 22 -6.26 -7.59 4.92
C SER A 22 -7.53 -7.97 4.18
N ARG A 23 -8.66 -7.49 4.69
CA ARG A 23 -9.96 -7.56 3.99
C ARG A 23 -10.23 -6.32 3.14
N ASN A 24 -9.33 -5.34 3.18
CA ASN A 24 -9.50 -4.10 2.46
C ASN A 24 -9.15 -4.31 0.98
N GLY A 25 -10.19 -4.30 0.14
CA GLY A 25 -10.07 -4.37 -1.31
C GLY A 25 -9.65 -3.08 -2.02
N SER A 26 -9.08 -2.12 -1.29
CA SER A 26 -8.60 -0.85 -1.85
C SER A 26 -7.14 -0.97 -2.29
N ILE A 27 -6.94 -1.52 -3.47
CA ILE A 27 -5.61 -1.67 -4.07
C ILE A 27 -5.23 -0.38 -4.78
N GLN A 28 -4.00 0.07 -4.53
CA GLN A 28 -3.39 1.25 -5.12
C GLN A 28 -2.12 0.84 -5.87
N ILE A 29 -1.81 1.55 -6.94
CA ILE A 29 -0.56 1.38 -7.68
C ILE A 29 0.42 2.43 -7.18
N SER A 30 1.57 1.99 -6.69
CA SER A 30 2.66 2.89 -6.29
C SER A 30 3.36 3.50 -7.51
N SER A 31 4.17 4.54 -7.29
CA SER A 31 4.96 5.18 -8.36
C SER A 31 5.97 4.25 -9.02
N THR A 32 6.33 3.14 -8.37
CA THR A 32 7.22 2.10 -8.90
C THR A 32 6.45 0.99 -9.64
N GLY A 33 5.12 1.08 -9.74
CA GLY A 33 4.27 0.08 -10.37
C GLY A 33 3.82 -1.05 -9.44
N GLN A 34 4.29 -1.11 -8.20
CA GLN A 34 3.87 -2.15 -7.25
C GLN A 34 2.44 -1.94 -6.77
N LEU A 35 1.66 -3.03 -6.72
CA LEU A 35 0.33 -3.04 -6.10
C LEU A 35 0.46 -3.04 -4.58
N MET A 36 -0.26 -2.13 -3.94
CA MET A 36 -0.22 -1.95 -2.49
C MET A 36 -1.63 -1.80 -1.92
N VAL A 37 -1.82 -2.22 -0.67
CA VAL A 37 -3.03 -1.96 0.11
C VAL A 37 -2.58 -1.33 1.43
N GLN A 38 -3.13 -0.16 1.77
CA GLN A 38 -2.73 0.59 2.98
C GLN A 38 -1.21 0.86 3.03
N GLY A 39 -0.56 1.05 1.88
CA GLY A 39 0.88 1.29 1.80
C GLY A 39 1.76 0.04 1.94
N VAL A 40 1.17 -1.16 2.03
CA VAL A 40 1.91 -2.43 2.13
C VAL A 40 1.81 -3.19 0.79
N PRO A 41 2.93 -3.73 0.25
CA PRO A 41 2.92 -4.51 -0.97
C PRO A 41 1.99 -5.72 -0.92
N LEU A 42 1.21 -5.88 -1.98
CA LEU A 42 0.26 -6.97 -2.16
C LEU A 42 0.96 -8.22 -2.71
N MET A 43 0.73 -9.37 -2.09
CA MET A 43 1.33 -10.63 -2.49
C MET A 43 0.46 -11.36 -3.53
N GLY A 44 1.14 -11.88 -4.55
CA GLY A 44 0.59 -12.81 -5.51
C GLY A 44 1.15 -14.22 -5.36
N ASP A 45 0.81 -15.07 -6.33
CA ASP A 45 1.23 -16.48 -6.41
C ASP A 45 2.76 -16.67 -6.42
N GLY A 46 3.50 -15.73 -7.03
CA GLY A 46 4.96 -15.78 -7.19
C GLY A 46 5.75 -14.67 -6.48
N GLY A 47 5.11 -13.88 -5.61
CA GLY A 47 5.71 -12.69 -4.98
C GLY A 47 4.89 -11.42 -5.17
N PRO A 48 5.44 -10.23 -4.88
CA PRO A 48 4.73 -8.97 -5.09
C PRO A 48 4.33 -8.78 -6.54
N ILE A 49 3.15 -8.20 -6.75
CA ILE A 49 2.65 -7.96 -8.10
C ILE A 49 3.03 -6.55 -8.55
N GLU A 50 3.66 -6.47 -9.72
CA GLU A 50 4.03 -5.22 -10.38
C GLU A 50 3.17 -5.01 -11.62
N ALA A 51 2.60 -3.82 -11.71
CA ALA A 51 1.80 -3.36 -12.84
C ALA A 51 2.64 -2.46 -13.76
N PRO A 52 2.50 -2.59 -15.08
CA PRO A 52 3.13 -1.67 -16.01
C PRO A 52 2.65 -0.23 -15.79
N PRO A 53 3.51 0.78 -16.01
CA PRO A 53 3.11 2.17 -15.86
C PRO A 53 1.97 2.50 -16.83
N GLN A 54 0.96 3.21 -16.33
CA GLN A 54 -0.20 3.67 -17.09
C GLN A 54 -1.11 2.57 -17.65
N ALA A 55 -0.86 1.28 -17.35
CA ALA A 55 -1.73 0.22 -17.80
C ALA A 55 -3.08 0.21 -17.07
N GLU A 56 -4.13 -0.12 -17.80
CA GLU A 56 -5.44 -0.38 -17.24
C GLU A 56 -5.43 -1.79 -16.64
N LEU A 57 -5.74 -1.89 -15.34
CA LEU A 57 -5.73 -3.16 -14.61
C LEU A 57 -7.14 -3.70 -14.45
N THR A 58 -7.34 -4.94 -14.87
CA THR A 58 -8.57 -5.70 -14.67
C THR A 58 -8.31 -6.83 -13.68
N LEU A 59 -9.22 -7.00 -12.72
CA LEU A 59 -9.21 -8.14 -11.80
C LEU A 59 -10.39 -9.05 -12.09
N ALA A 60 -10.11 -10.35 -12.20
CA ALA A 60 -11.13 -11.38 -12.31
C ALA A 60 -11.50 -11.92 -10.92
N ALA A 61 -12.66 -12.58 -10.83
CA ALA A 61 -13.22 -13.08 -9.56
C ALA A 61 -12.38 -14.20 -8.90
N ASP A 62 -11.48 -14.82 -9.66
CA ASP A 62 -10.49 -15.79 -9.21
C ASP A 62 -9.20 -15.16 -8.69
N GLY A 63 -9.12 -13.83 -8.65
CA GLY A 63 -7.93 -13.08 -8.25
C GLY A 63 -6.91 -12.88 -9.37
N THR A 64 -7.18 -13.33 -10.60
CA THR A 64 -6.30 -13.08 -11.74
C THR A 64 -6.25 -11.58 -12.04
N ILE A 65 -5.05 -11.03 -12.17
CA ILE A 65 -4.82 -9.63 -12.53
C ILE A 65 -4.28 -9.58 -13.96
N SER A 66 -4.94 -8.78 -14.77
CA SER A 66 -4.54 -8.54 -16.14
C SER A 66 -4.32 -7.05 -16.38
N ALA A 67 -3.35 -6.73 -17.22
CA ALA A 67 -3.01 -5.38 -17.60
C ALA A 67 -3.23 -5.18 -19.09
N LEU A 68 -3.75 -4.03 -19.46
CA LEU A 68 -3.84 -3.54 -20.83
C LEU A 68 -3.02 -2.26 -20.93
N ASN A 69 -2.00 -2.23 -21.79
CA ASN A 69 -1.18 -1.02 -21.93
C ASN A 69 -1.95 0.06 -22.72
N PRO A 70 -1.63 1.34 -22.48
CA PRO A 70 -2.21 2.43 -23.27
C PRO A 70 -1.94 2.27 -24.75
N GLY A 71 -3.01 2.32 -25.56
CA GLY A 71 -2.92 2.24 -27.01
C GLY A 71 -2.94 0.82 -27.59
N ASP A 72 -2.89 -0.21 -26.74
CA ASP A 72 -3.10 -1.59 -27.19
C ASP A 72 -4.59 -1.85 -27.48
N PRO A 73 -4.92 -2.72 -28.46
CA PRO A 73 -6.28 -3.19 -28.65
C PRO A 73 -6.79 -3.92 -27.40
N PRO A 74 -8.10 -3.87 -27.08
CA PRO A 74 -8.69 -4.59 -25.93
C PRO A 74 -8.45 -6.11 -25.92
N ASN A 75 -8.03 -6.68 -27.04
CA ASN A 75 -7.74 -8.12 -27.16
C ASN A 75 -6.30 -8.46 -26.74
N THR A 76 -5.47 -7.47 -26.40
CA THR A 76 -4.06 -7.64 -26.01
C THR A 76 -3.87 -7.60 -24.49
N ILE A 77 -4.92 -7.92 -23.74
CA ILE A 77 -4.86 -8.02 -22.28
C ILE A 77 -3.85 -9.11 -21.90
N SER A 78 -2.85 -8.74 -21.09
CA SER A 78 -1.82 -9.65 -20.61
C SER A 78 -1.99 -9.95 -19.12
N GLN A 79 -1.91 -11.21 -18.73
CA GLN A 79 -1.94 -11.60 -17.33
C GLN A 79 -0.60 -11.24 -16.66
N ILE A 80 -0.64 -10.35 -15.67
CA ILE A 80 0.55 -9.91 -14.94
C ILE A 80 0.75 -10.70 -13.63
N GLY A 81 -0.30 -11.34 -13.13
CA GLY A 81 -0.22 -12.13 -11.92
C GLY A 81 -1.58 -12.62 -11.43
N ARG A 82 -1.57 -13.24 -10.25
CA ARG A 82 -2.77 -13.65 -9.52
C ARG A 82 -2.58 -13.32 -8.06
N LEU A 83 -3.60 -12.73 -7.44
CA LEU A 83 -3.63 -12.42 -6.02
C LEU A 83 -3.51 -13.69 -5.18
N LYS A 84 -2.73 -13.61 -4.10
CA LYS A 84 -2.72 -14.63 -3.06
C LYS A 84 -3.91 -14.35 -2.13
N LEU A 85 -4.98 -15.10 -2.36
CA LEU A 85 -6.19 -15.10 -1.56
C LEU A 85 -6.07 -16.22 -0.53
N VAL A 86 -6.28 -15.91 0.74
CA VAL A 86 -6.16 -16.90 1.80
C VAL A 86 -7.45 -16.97 2.59
N LYS A 87 -7.76 -18.16 3.10
CA LYS A 87 -8.86 -18.36 4.04
C LYS A 87 -8.30 -18.50 5.45
N ALA A 88 -8.87 -17.74 6.39
CA ALA A 88 -8.51 -17.82 7.79
C ALA A 88 -9.74 -17.67 8.68
N ASP A 89 -9.85 -18.49 9.71
CA ASP A 89 -10.90 -18.34 10.71
C ASP A 89 -10.62 -17.15 11.63
N ALA A 90 -11.67 -16.54 12.19
CA ALA A 90 -11.54 -15.40 13.11
C ALA A 90 -10.73 -15.70 14.38
N ARG A 91 -10.51 -16.98 14.70
CA ARG A 91 -9.68 -17.44 15.84
C ARG A 91 -8.20 -17.61 15.46
N GLU A 92 -7.91 -17.71 14.17
CA GLU A 92 -6.55 -17.88 13.63
C GLU A 92 -5.86 -16.53 13.40
N VAL A 93 -6.63 -15.43 13.33
CA VAL A 93 -6.09 -14.08 13.07
C VAL A 93 -6.39 -13.10 14.20
N VAL A 94 -5.43 -12.21 14.44
CA VAL A 94 -5.57 -11.08 15.36
C VAL A 94 -5.33 -9.78 14.60
N ARG A 95 -6.08 -8.73 14.93
CA ARG A 95 -5.83 -7.40 14.35
C ARG A 95 -4.66 -6.74 15.09
N GLY A 96 -3.62 -6.37 14.35
CA GLY A 96 -2.49 -5.60 14.86
C GLY A 96 -2.78 -4.10 14.97
N ASP A 97 -1.84 -3.38 15.59
CA ASP A 97 -1.90 -1.92 15.72
C ASP A 97 -1.73 -1.19 14.38
N ASP A 98 -1.13 -1.86 13.40
CA ASP A 98 -1.04 -1.45 12.00
C ASP A 98 -2.37 -1.54 11.24
N GLY A 99 -3.40 -2.10 11.88
CA GLY A 99 -4.72 -2.30 11.30
C GLY A 99 -4.79 -3.46 10.29
N LEU A 100 -3.74 -4.26 10.19
CA LEU A 100 -3.70 -5.51 9.43
C LEU A 100 -4.01 -6.69 10.35
N PHE A 101 -4.26 -7.84 9.74
CA PHE A 101 -4.49 -9.10 10.44
C PHE A 101 -3.22 -9.94 10.40
N HIS A 102 -2.85 -10.49 11.54
CA HIS A 102 -1.68 -11.36 11.71
C HIS A 102 -2.13 -12.71 12.25
N LEU A 103 -1.44 -13.79 11.89
CA LEU A 103 -1.75 -15.10 12.47
C LEU A 103 -1.44 -15.12 13.97
N THR A 104 -2.28 -15.81 14.75
CA THR A 104 -1.97 -16.14 16.14
C THR A 104 -0.77 -17.08 16.20
N ALA A 105 -0.04 -17.06 17.32
CA ALA A 105 1.05 -18.02 17.55
C ALA A 105 0.56 -19.49 17.44
N GLU A 106 -0.67 -19.77 17.88
CA GLU A 106 -1.30 -21.09 17.77
C GLU A 106 -1.55 -21.47 16.30
N ALA A 107 -2.10 -20.56 15.49
CA ALA A 107 -2.32 -20.79 14.07
C ALA A 107 -0.99 -20.97 13.31
N GLN A 108 0.03 -20.19 13.67
CA GLN A 108 1.38 -20.35 13.11
C GLN A 108 1.99 -21.72 13.40
N GLN A 109 1.77 -22.26 14.60
CA GLN A 109 2.23 -23.61 14.94
C GLN A 109 1.50 -24.70 14.16
N GLN A 110 0.21 -24.51 13.87
CA GLN A 110 -0.61 -25.50 13.18
C GLN A 110 -0.48 -25.46 11.65
N ARG A 111 -0.37 -24.25 11.08
CA ARG A 111 -0.43 -24.01 9.63
C ARG A 111 0.84 -23.42 9.03
N GLY A 112 1.80 -23.05 9.88
CA GLY A 112 3.00 -22.33 9.49
C GLY A 112 2.82 -20.82 9.50
N ASN A 113 3.91 -20.09 9.23
CA ASN A 113 3.94 -18.63 9.30
C ASN A 113 3.20 -17.93 8.15
N GLN A 114 2.74 -18.68 7.15
CA GLN A 114 2.08 -18.18 5.95
C GLN A 114 0.94 -19.12 5.57
N LEU A 115 -0.21 -18.54 5.23
CA LEU A 115 -1.33 -19.32 4.71
C LEU A 115 -1.14 -19.61 3.21
N PRO A 116 -1.46 -20.82 2.75
CA PRO A 116 -1.45 -21.14 1.32
C PRO A 116 -2.58 -20.39 0.59
N ASN A 117 -2.39 -20.19 -0.72
CA ASN A 117 -3.44 -19.64 -1.57
C ASN A 117 -4.63 -20.61 -1.62
N ASP A 118 -5.83 -20.09 -1.41
CA ASP A 118 -7.09 -20.84 -1.42
C ASP A 118 -7.88 -20.50 -2.69
N PRO A 119 -8.07 -21.46 -3.61
CA PRO A 119 -8.76 -21.24 -4.88
C PRO A 119 -10.29 -21.09 -4.75
N ASP A 120 -10.86 -21.47 -3.60
CA ASP A 120 -12.30 -21.36 -3.35
C ASP A 120 -12.69 -19.96 -2.87
N VAL A 121 -11.72 -19.17 -2.40
CA VAL A 121 -11.94 -17.76 -2.06
C VAL A 121 -12.14 -16.97 -3.35
N ARG A 122 -13.36 -16.43 -3.50
CA ARG A 122 -13.69 -15.53 -4.61
C ARG A 122 -13.66 -14.09 -4.16
N ILE A 123 -13.18 -13.22 -5.04
CA ILE A 123 -13.34 -11.78 -4.91
C ILE A 123 -14.49 -11.32 -5.79
N MET A 124 -15.25 -10.33 -5.33
CA MET A 124 -16.18 -9.61 -6.18
C MET A 124 -15.41 -8.44 -6.79
N PRO A 125 -15.05 -8.50 -8.08
CA PRO A 125 -14.34 -7.41 -8.73
C PRO A 125 -15.25 -6.18 -8.79
N GLY A 126 -14.91 -5.15 -8.02
CA GLY A 126 -15.28 -3.79 -8.34
C GLY A 126 -14.21 -3.18 -9.23
N VAL A 127 -14.57 -2.17 -10.03
CA VAL A 127 -13.62 -1.45 -10.88
C VAL A 127 -12.42 -1.03 -10.02
N LEU A 128 -11.25 -1.53 -10.36
CA LEU A 128 -10.00 -1.01 -9.83
C LEU A 128 -9.82 0.32 -10.54
N GLU A 129 -9.98 1.43 -9.82
CA GLU A 129 -9.73 2.77 -10.35
C GLU A 129 -8.22 2.94 -10.58
N GLY A 130 -7.72 2.26 -11.60
CA GLY A 130 -6.42 2.51 -12.19
C GLY A 130 -6.51 3.83 -12.94
N SER A 131 -6.19 4.92 -12.25
CA SER A 131 -5.75 6.19 -12.83
C SER A 131 -6.36 6.59 -14.19
N ASN A 132 -7.64 6.98 -14.20
CA ASN A 132 -8.08 8.11 -15.03
C ASN A 132 -9.34 8.79 -14.48
N VAL A 133 -9.25 9.40 -13.30
CA VAL A 133 -10.21 10.43 -12.91
C VAL A 133 -9.75 11.74 -13.55
N LYS A 134 -10.35 12.12 -14.68
CA LYS A 134 -10.59 13.54 -15.05
C LYS A 134 -11.86 13.59 -15.89
N PRO A 135 -12.87 14.38 -15.49
CA PRO A 135 -12.91 15.71 -16.11
C PRO A 135 -13.50 16.83 -15.22
N LEU A 136 -12.79 17.96 -15.24
CA LEU A 136 -13.13 19.31 -14.74
C LEU A 136 -12.89 19.65 -13.26
N GLU A 137 -12.01 20.64 -13.12
CA GLU A 137 -11.94 21.64 -12.06
C GLU A 137 -11.58 21.16 -10.65
N THR A 138 -10.27 21.03 -10.39
CA THR A 138 -9.60 21.96 -9.47
C THR A 138 -8.11 21.98 -9.80
N MET A 139 -7.64 23.05 -10.46
CA MET A 139 -6.26 23.48 -10.27
C MET A 139 -6.22 24.20 -8.91
N VAL A 140 -5.34 23.79 -7.99
CA VAL A 140 -4.22 24.59 -7.48
C VAL A 140 -3.48 23.77 -6.38
N ASP A 141 -2.19 23.58 -6.62
CA ASP A 141 -1.05 23.32 -5.72
C ASP A 141 -1.09 22.22 -4.65
N MET A 142 -0.39 21.11 -4.95
CA MET A 142 0.24 20.26 -3.93
C MET A 142 1.76 20.42 -4.00
N ILE A 143 2.27 21.39 -3.25
CA ILE A 143 3.70 21.61 -3.04
C ILE A 143 4.25 20.55 -2.07
N ALA A 144 5.14 19.71 -2.59
CA ALA A 144 6.29 19.06 -1.97
C ALA A 144 6.26 18.82 -0.45
N ASN A 145 5.77 17.64 -0.06
CA ASN A 145 5.86 17.13 1.31
C ASN A 145 7.19 16.38 1.55
N ALA A 146 8.31 17.12 1.53
CA ALA A 146 9.63 16.58 1.89
C ALA A 146 10.56 17.65 2.51
N ARG A 147 10.03 18.52 3.38
CA ARG A 147 10.84 19.53 4.09
C ARG A 147 10.47 19.73 5.57
N ARG A 148 9.93 18.69 6.21
CA ARG A 148 9.61 18.71 7.66
C ARG A 148 10.71 18.17 8.57
N PHE A 149 11.86 17.73 8.02
CA PHE A 149 13.00 17.30 8.84
C PHE A 149 14.15 18.32 8.95
N GLU A 150 14.22 19.37 8.13
CA GLU A 150 15.27 20.41 8.26
C GLU A 150 14.89 21.61 9.15
N MET A 151 13.60 21.89 9.37
CA MET A 151 13.19 23.07 10.16
C MET A 151 13.44 22.94 11.66
N GLN A 152 13.59 21.72 12.21
CA GLN A 152 13.89 21.56 13.63
C GLN A 152 15.34 21.92 13.99
N MET A 153 16.27 21.99 13.03
CA MET A 153 17.65 22.42 13.30
C MET A 153 17.87 23.93 13.13
N LYS A 154 16.93 24.69 12.53
CA LYS A 154 17.11 26.14 12.31
C LYS A 154 16.69 27.00 13.51
N VAL A 155 15.98 26.44 14.49
CA VAL A 155 15.53 27.17 15.69
C VAL A 155 16.65 27.29 16.74
N ILE A 156 17.57 26.34 16.83
CA ILE A 156 18.66 26.38 17.82
C ILE A 156 19.72 27.44 17.47
N HIS A 157 19.98 27.69 16.18
CA HIS A 157 20.99 28.69 15.78
C HIS A 157 20.54 30.16 15.94
N SER A 158 19.23 30.43 16.02
CA SER A 158 18.74 31.82 16.11
C SER A 158 18.80 32.41 17.54
N VAL A 159 19.03 31.57 18.55
CA VAL A 159 19.15 32.02 19.95
C VAL A 159 20.57 32.55 20.24
N ASP A 160 21.60 31.94 19.65
CA ASP A 160 23.00 32.34 19.87
C ASP A 160 23.35 33.69 19.21
N GLU A 161 22.83 33.97 18.00
CA GLU A 161 23.09 35.27 17.35
C GLU A 161 22.44 36.45 18.10
N ASN A 162 21.29 36.25 18.75
CA ASN A 162 20.62 37.32 19.48
C ASN A 162 21.32 37.62 20.82
N ALA A 163 21.86 36.59 21.48
CA ALA A 163 22.65 36.76 22.70
C ALA A 163 23.96 37.52 22.43
N GLN A 164 24.64 37.26 21.30
CA GLN A 164 25.86 37.99 20.93
C GLN A 164 25.62 39.47 20.62
N ARG A 165 24.51 39.83 19.94
CA ARG A 165 24.18 41.23 19.63
C ARG A 165 23.72 42.03 20.85
N ALA A 166 23.09 41.39 21.84
CA ALA A 166 22.74 42.05 23.09
C ALA A 166 24.00 42.38 23.93
N ASN A 167 25.01 41.49 23.91
CA ASN A 167 26.23 41.68 24.68
C ASN A 167 27.17 42.75 24.09
N SER A 168 27.10 43.03 22.78
CA SER A 168 27.87 44.12 22.16
C SER A 168 27.28 45.51 22.40
N LEU A 169 25.99 45.61 22.75
CA LEU A 169 25.37 46.88 23.16
C LEU A 169 25.70 47.28 24.60
N LEU A 170 25.99 46.29 25.47
CA LEU A 170 26.40 46.53 26.86
C LEU A 170 27.89 46.89 27.01
N SER A 171 28.72 46.61 25.99
CA SER A 171 30.15 46.98 26.00
C SER A 171 30.47 48.32 25.33
N MET A 172 29.45 49.07 24.90
CA MET A 172 29.59 50.41 24.31
C MET A 172 28.95 51.52 25.16
N SER A 173 28.63 51.23 26.42
CA SER A 173 28.35 52.23 27.47
C SER A 173 29.56 52.47 28.34
#